data_AF-A0A1H7XYL1-F1
#
_entry.id   AF-A0A1H7XYL1-F1
#
_cell.length_a   1.000
_cell.length_b   1.000
_cell.length_c   1.000
_cell.angle_alpha   90.00
_cell.angle_beta   90.00
_cell.angle_gamma   90.00
#
_symmetry.space_group_name_H-M   'P 1'
#
loop_
_entity.id
_entity.type
_entity.pdbx_description
1 polymer ?
#
loop_
_entity_poly.entity_id
_entity_poly.type
_entity_poly.pdbx_seq_one_letter_code
_entity_poly.pdbx_strand_id
1 'polypeptide(L)'
;MYYLFSVLLARLLTFFNKNYLWNKQKLNSFAYNFINRHLNSITRMKFGVVIFPGSNCDEDIIYVLEKVLDQEVVRLWHKDHDLQGAEFIILPGGFSYGDYLRSGAIARFSPIMQEVISYANKGGYLLGICNGFQILTEAGLVPGALLHNEKRKFICKNVYLKTATNNSLITSQLDTHAALKIPLAHGEGNYFANSDTLKDMNDHDQVLFRYCDENAAITNDANPNGSAENIAGVCNRSRNVFGMMPHPERASDSLLGNQDGLGIFESILNTVA
;
A
#
# COMPACT_ATOMS: atom_id res chain seq x y z
N MET A 1 -16.09 28.05 13.89
CA MET A 1 -15.60 27.31 15.07
C MET A 1 -14.15 26.82 14.91
N TYR A 2 -13.78 26.25 13.74
CA TYR A 2 -12.41 25.79 13.43
C TYR A 2 -11.31 26.87 13.49
N TYR A 3 -11.58 28.09 13.01
CA TYR A 3 -10.60 29.18 13.02
C TYR A 3 -10.28 29.69 14.45
N LEU A 4 -11.22 29.57 15.38
CA LEU A 4 -10.97 29.94 16.78
C LEU A 4 -10.07 28.91 17.47
N PHE A 5 -10.17 27.63 17.11
CA PHE A 5 -9.43 26.54 17.75
C PHE A 5 -7.96 26.49 17.30
N SER A 6 -7.69 26.69 16.01
CA SER A 6 -6.31 26.79 15.49
C SER A 6 -5.58 28.01 16.05
N VAL A 7 -6.26 29.15 16.20
CA VAL A 7 -5.72 30.36 16.84
C VAL A 7 -5.50 30.14 18.34
N LEU A 8 -6.37 29.39 19.03
CA LEU A 8 -6.18 29.03 20.44
C LEU A 8 -4.96 28.11 20.62
N LEU A 9 -4.80 27.11 19.77
CA LEU A 9 -3.69 26.15 19.82
C LEU A 9 -2.35 26.82 19.52
N ALA A 10 -2.31 27.67 18.48
CA ALA A 10 -1.13 28.47 18.15
C ALA A 10 -0.76 29.45 19.27
N ARG A 11 -1.76 30.07 19.93
CA ARG A 11 -1.57 30.94 21.10
C ARG A 11 -1.14 30.18 22.35
N LEU A 12 -1.64 28.97 22.59
CA LEU A 12 -1.16 28.11 23.67
C LEU A 12 0.31 27.74 23.44
N LEU A 13 0.67 27.28 22.24
CA LEU A 13 2.04 26.90 21.89
C LEU A 13 3.01 28.08 22.03
N THR A 14 2.61 29.29 21.62
CA THR A 14 3.43 30.50 21.82
C THR A 14 3.48 30.97 23.28
N PHE A 15 2.41 30.79 24.06
CA PHE A 15 2.37 31.10 25.49
C PHE A 15 3.28 30.18 26.30
N PHE A 16 3.30 28.88 25.99
CA PHE A 16 4.20 27.91 26.62
C PHE A 16 5.68 28.12 26.22
N ASN A 17 5.95 28.61 25.01
CA ASN A 17 7.32 28.82 24.52
C ASN A 17 7.96 30.13 25.07
N LYS A 18 7.16 31.11 25.51
CA LYS A 18 7.68 32.42 25.97
C LYS A 18 7.94 32.55 27.47
N ASN A 19 7.30 31.75 28.33
CA ASN A 19 7.25 32.06 29.76
C ASN A 19 7.88 31.04 30.72
N TYR A 20 8.51 29.96 30.25
CA TYR A 20 9.10 29.01 31.20
C TYR A 20 10.36 28.30 30.68
N LEU A 21 11.50 28.63 31.32
CA LEU A 21 12.67 27.77 31.45
C LEU A 21 12.29 26.56 32.32
N TRP A 22 11.52 25.62 31.79
CA TRP A 22 11.24 24.34 32.47
C TRP A 22 12.10 23.22 31.89
N ASN A 23 12.57 22.40 32.82
CA ASN A 23 13.49 21.31 32.60
C ASN A 23 12.98 20.36 31.49
N LYS A 24 13.67 20.35 30.34
CA LYS A 24 13.29 19.74 29.05
C LYS A 24 12.98 18.22 29.05
N GLN A 25 13.08 17.53 30.19
CA GLN A 25 13.05 16.07 30.25
C GLN A 25 11.78 15.43 30.83
N LYS A 26 10.86 16.16 31.48
CA LYS A 26 9.68 15.52 32.14
C LYS A 26 8.30 15.97 31.65
N LEU A 27 8.17 17.03 30.86
CA LEU A 27 6.89 17.49 30.30
C LEU A 27 6.60 17.01 28.87
N ASN A 28 7.54 16.30 28.24
CA ASN A 28 7.46 15.98 26.81
C ASN A 28 6.76 14.66 26.47
N SER A 29 6.45 13.77 27.42
CA SER A 29 5.78 12.50 27.08
C SER A 29 4.26 12.61 27.16
N PHE A 30 3.73 13.17 28.26
CA PHE A 30 2.28 13.15 28.48
C PHE A 30 1.53 14.15 27.60
N ALA A 31 2.00 15.39 27.48
CA ALA A 31 1.39 16.38 26.60
C ALA A 31 1.54 16.00 25.11
N TYR A 32 2.68 15.45 24.72
CA TYR A 32 2.92 14.92 23.37
C TYR A 32 2.01 13.73 23.06
N ASN A 33 1.93 12.74 23.96
CA ASN A 33 1.05 11.58 23.79
C ASN A 33 -0.43 11.97 23.82
N PHE A 34 -0.81 12.98 24.61
CA PHE A 34 -2.18 13.49 24.66
C PHE A 34 -2.56 14.26 23.39
N ILE A 35 -1.68 15.14 22.90
CA ILE A 35 -1.88 15.86 21.64
C ILE A 35 -1.88 14.88 20.46
N ASN A 36 -0.97 13.91 20.41
CA ASN A 36 -0.96 12.88 19.36
C ASN A 36 -2.16 11.96 19.43
N ARG A 37 -2.65 11.54 20.61
CA ARG A 37 -3.91 10.79 20.72
C ARG A 37 -5.11 11.59 20.21
N HIS A 38 -5.14 12.90 20.45
CA HIS A 38 -6.23 13.75 19.97
C HIS A 38 -6.11 14.13 18.49
N LEU A 39 -4.89 14.29 17.95
CA LEU A 39 -4.67 14.46 16.51
C LEU A 39 -4.96 13.17 15.75
N ASN A 40 -4.48 12.02 16.22
CA ASN A 40 -4.77 10.70 15.62
C ASN A 40 -6.27 10.37 15.69
N SER A 41 -6.97 10.80 16.74
CA SER A 41 -8.43 10.70 16.85
C SER A 41 -9.19 11.53 15.81
N ILE A 42 -8.55 12.53 15.18
CA ILE A 42 -9.15 13.40 14.16
C ILE A 42 -8.82 12.88 12.75
N THR A 43 -7.89 11.92 12.60
CA THR A 43 -7.37 11.41 11.31
C THR A 43 -7.49 9.90 11.15
N ARG A 44 -8.39 9.22 11.89
CA ARG A 44 -8.59 7.77 11.71
C ARG A 44 -9.31 7.50 10.40
N MET A 45 -8.60 6.88 9.47
CA MET A 45 -9.15 6.37 8.22
C MET A 45 -9.70 4.97 8.45
N LYS A 46 -10.84 4.67 7.82
CA LYS A 46 -11.42 3.33 7.85
C LYS A 46 -10.95 2.51 6.65
N PHE A 47 -10.18 1.46 6.92
CA PHE A 47 -9.70 0.52 5.91
C PHE A 47 -10.64 -0.67 5.76
N GLY A 48 -10.85 -1.13 4.53
CA GLY A 48 -11.55 -2.37 4.23
C GLY A 48 -10.58 -3.41 3.68
N VAL A 49 -10.38 -4.52 4.39
CA VAL A 49 -9.54 -5.63 3.91
C VAL A 49 -10.44 -6.75 3.42
N VAL A 50 -10.35 -7.07 2.12
CA VAL A 50 -11.20 -8.09 1.51
C VAL A 50 -10.67 -9.49 1.81
N ILE A 51 -11.52 -10.36 2.36
CA ILE A 51 -11.16 -11.75 2.69
C ILE A 51 -11.75 -12.68 1.63
N PHE A 52 -10.88 -13.23 0.77
CA PHE A 52 -11.24 -14.30 -0.16
C PHE A 52 -10.93 -15.68 0.43
N PRO A 53 -11.64 -16.74 0.01
CA PRO A 53 -11.25 -18.10 0.32
C PRO A 53 -9.85 -18.38 -0.23
N GLY A 54 -8.89 -18.74 0.62
CA GLY A 54 -7.50 -19.01 0.22
C GLY A 54 -6.56 -17.79 0.24
N SER A 55 -7.06 -16.59 0.54
CA SER A 55 -6.20 -15.49 1.00
C SER A 55 -5.49 -15.91 2.29
N ASN A 56 -4.25 -15.44 2.46
CA ASN A 56 -3.41 -15.81 3.61
C ASN A 56 -2.54 -14.67 4.14
N CYS A 57 -2.66 -13.47 3.56
CA CYS A 57 -1.95 -12.26 4.01
C CYS A 57 -2.93 -11.20 4.54
N ASP A 58 -4.22 -11.51 4.65
CA ASP A 58 -5.25 -10.60 5.18
C ASP A 58 -4.93 -10.21 6.63
N GLU A 59 -4.71 -11.16 7.53
CA GLU A 59 -4.37 -10.87 8.94
C GLU A 59 -3.01 -10.16 9.10
N ASP A 60 -2.03 -10.37 8.20
CA ASP A 60 -0.77 -9.61 8.19
C ASP A 60 -1.06 -8.10 7.95
N ILE A 61 -1.90 -7.80 6.96
CA ILE A 61 -2.32 -6.43 6.64
C ILE A 61 -3.15 -5.82 7.78
N ILE A 62 -4.12 -6.58 8.30
CA ILE A 62 -4.99 -6.11 9.39
C ILE A 62 -4.16 -5.82 10.64
N TYR A 63 -3.18 -6.66 10.96
CA TYR A 63 -2.26 -6.44 12.07
C TYR A 63 -1.49 -5.11 11.91
N VAL A 64 -0.91 -4.85 10.74
CA VAL A 64 -0.18 -3.60 10.48
C VAL A 64 -1.10 -2.39 10.65
N LEU A 65 -2.30 -2.42 10.05
CA LEU A 65 -3.25 -1.31 10.12
C LEU A 65 -3.79 -1.08 11.55
N GLU A 66 -4.22 -2.13 12.25
CA GLU A 66 -4.83 -2.00 13.59
C GLU A 66 -3.79 -1.80 14.70
N LYS A 67 -2.68 -2.53 14.67
CA LYS A 67 -1.73 -2.61 15.79
C LYS A 67 -0.53 -1.69 15.64
N VAL A 68 -0.03 -1.53 14.41
CA VAL A 68 1.13 -0.65 14.15
C VAL A 68 0.66 0.78 13.90
N LEU A 69 -0.40 0.96 13.10
CA LEU A 69 -0.86 2.28 12.64
C LEU A 69 -2.10 2.82 13.37
N ASP A 70 -2.72 2.05 14.26
CA ASP A 70 -3.89 2.44 15.08
C ASP A 70 -5.09 2.95 14.25
N GLN A 71 -5.37 2.29 13.12
CA GLN A 71 -6.47 2.62 12.22
C GLN A 71 -7.70 1.70 12.43
N GLU A 72 -8.87 2.16 11.98
CA GLU A 72 -10.07 1.32 11.95
C GLU A 72 -10.01 0.37 10.74
N VAL A 73 -10.25 -0.92 10.96
CA VAL A 73 -10.25 -1.92 9.90
C VAL A 73 -11.53 -2.73 9.94
N VAL A 74 -12.19 -2.84 8.79
CA VAL A 74 -13.30 -3.78 8.56
C VAL A 74 -12.86 -4.92 7.67
N ARG A 75 -13.17 -6.13 8.10
CA ARG A 75 -12.98 -7.35 7.32
C ARG A 75 -14.16 -7.48 6.35
N LEU A 76 -13.91 -7.35 5.07
CA LEU A 76 -14.93 -7.40 4.02
C LEU A 76 -15.00 -8.82 3.45
N TRP A 77 -16.07 -9.55 3.73
CA TRP A 77 -16.21 -10.91 3.26
C TRP A 77 -16.53 -10.95 1.76
N HIS A 78 -15.89 -11.84 1.00
CA HIS A 78 -15.98 -11.81 -0.46
C HIS A 78 -17.41 -11.99 -1.03
N LYS A 79 -18.33 -12.58 -0.27
CA LYS A 79 -19.73 -12.77 -0.69
C LYS A 79 -20.65 -11.59 -0.36
N ASP A 80 -20.17 -10.60 0.38
CA ASP A 80 -20.97 -9.46 0.77
C ASP A 80 -21.00 -8.41 -0.34
N HIS A 81 -21.99 -7.52 -0.27
CA HIS A 81 -22.18 -6.38 -1.17
C HIS A 81 -22.02 -5.04 -0.44
N ASP A 82 -21.43 -5.04 0.76
CA ASP A 82 -21.25 -3.84 1.56
C ASP A 82 -19.77 -3.61 1.86
N LEU A 83 -19.27 -2.43 1.51
CA LEU A 83 -17.91 -1.97 1.85
C LEU A 83 -17.84 -1.40 3.28
N GLN A 84 -18.96 -1.39 4.02
CA GLN A 84 -19.07 -1.03 5.44
C GLN A 84 -18.52 0.37 5.76
N GLY A 85 -18.61 1.30 4.81
CA GLY A 85 -18.12 2.66 4.93
C GLY A 85 -16.59 2.81 4.88
N ALA A 86 -15.86 1.79 4.40
CA ALA A 86 -14.42 1.88 4.22
C ALA A 86 -14.02 2.94 3.17
N GLU A 87 -12.99 3.71 3.50
CA GLU A 87 -12.43 4.82 2.71
C GLU A 87 -11.20 4.42 1.90
N PHE A 88 -10.60 3.28 2.23
CA PHE A 88 -9.49 2.71 1.51
C PHE A 88 -9.61 1.18 1.53
N ILE A 89 -9.66 0.55 0.37
CA ILE A 89 -9.83 -0.91 0.28
C ILE A 89 -8.50 -1.57 -0.07
N ILE A 90 -8.17 -2.66 0.61
CA ILE A 90 -7.01 -3.49 0.33
C ILE A 90 -7.44 -4.88 -0.13
N LEU A 91 -6.93 -5.29 -1.29
CA LEU A 91 -7.00 -6.68 -1.75
C LEU A 91 -5.71 -7.38 -1.31
N PRO A 92 -5.78 -8.36 -0.39
CA PRO A 92 -4.60 -8.95 0.22
C PRO A 92 -3.92 -9.97 -0.71
N GLY A 93 -2.69 -10.33 -0.34
CA GLY A 93 -1.97 -11.45 -0.94
C GLY A 93 -2.51 -12.83 -0.54
N GLY A 94 -1.94 -13.86 -1.16
CA GLY A 94 -2.25 -15.26 -0.90
C GLY A 94 -2.52 -16.05 -2.17
N PHE A 95 -3.41 -17.03 -2.08
CA PHE A 95 -3.80 -17.88 -3.21
C PHE A 95 -5.32 -17.93 -3.25
N SER A 96 -5.96 -16.81 -3.59
CA SER A 96 -7.43 -16.77 -3.65
C SER A 96 -7.96 -17.85 -4.59
N TYR A 97 -8.89 -18.66 -4.08
CA TYR A 97 -9.41 -19.86 -4.74
C TYR A 97 -8.30 -20.83 -5.18
N GLY A 98 -7.20 -20.93 -4.43
CA GLY A 98 -6.08 -21.81 -4.72
C GLY A 98 -5.38 -21.56 -6.05
N ASP A 99 -5.65 -20.42 -6.70
CA ASP A 99 -5.19 -20.10 -8.05
C ASP A 99 -5.53 -21.20 -9.10
N TYR A 100 -6.61 -21.96 -8.89
CA TYR A 100 -6.94 -23.19 -9.64
C TYR A 100 -7.04 -23.01 -11.17
N LEU A 101 -7.48 -21.84 -11.64
CA LEU A 101 -7.56 -21.53 -13.08
C LEU A 101 -6.37 -20.68 -13.53
N ARG A 102 -6.18 -19.56 -12.84
CA ARG A 102 -5.10 -18.56 -12.98
C ARG A 102 -5.18 -17.68 -11.74
N SER A 103 -4.05 -17.16 -11.26
CA SER A 103 -4.05 -16.41 -10.01
C SER A 103 -5.00 -15.20 -10.05
N GLY A 104 -5.89 -15.10 -9.06
CA GLY A 104 -6.87 -14.02 -8.94
C GLY A 104 -8.05 -14.06 -9.93
N ALA A 105 -8.04 -14.93 -10.95
CA ALA A 105 -9.03 -14.93 -12.03
C ALA A 105 -10.45 -15.36 -11.58
N ILE A 106 -10.56 -16.16 -10.52
CA ILE A 106 -11.87 -16.53 -9.95
C ILE A 106 -12.36 -15.45 -8.98
N ALA A 107 -11.45 -14.85 -8.21
CA ALA A 107 -11.78 -13.89 -7.17
C ALA A 107 -12.49 -12.63 -7.71
N ARG A 108 -12.15 -12.19 -8.93
CA ARG A 108 -12.83 -11.05 -9.60
C ARG A 108 -14.35 -11.21 -9.77
N PHE A 109 -14.86 -12.44 -9.72
CA PHE A 109 -16.30 -12.72 -9.85
C PHE A 109 -17.03 -12.76 -8.50
N SER A 110 -16.31 -12.56 -7.39
CA SER A 110 -16.92 -12.49 -6.06
C SER A 110 -17.86 -11.29 -5.97
N PRO A 111 -19.00 -11.41 -5.28
CA PRO A 111 -19.94 -10.30 -5.06
C PRO A 111 -19.29 -8.98 -4.65
N ILE A 112 -18.39 -9.02 -3.67
CA ILE A 112 -17.71 -7.82 -3.15
C ILE A 112 -16.93 -7.07 -4.25
N MET A 113 -16.41 -7.78 -5.26
CA MET A 113 -15.62 -7.18 -6.32
C MET A 113 -16.45 -6.27 -7.21
N GLN A 114 -17.76 -6.49 -7.32
CA GLN A 114 -18.65 -5.57 -8.03
C GLN A 114 -18.67 -4.19 -7.34
N GLU A 115 -18.73 -4.20 -6.01
CA GLU A 115 -18.71 -2.98 -5.19
C GLU A 115 -17.33 -2.32 -5.21
N VAL A 116 -16.25 -3.10 -5.12
CA VAL A 116 -14.87 -2.62 -5.22
C VAL A 116 -14.61 -1.93 -6.57
N ILE A 117 -15.04 -2.53 -7.68
CA ILE A 117 -14.91 -1.94 -9.02
C ILE A 117 -15.73 -0.65 -9.12
N SER A 118 -16.98 -0.67 -8.64
CA SER A 118 -17.86 0.51 -8.61
C SER A 118 -17.25 1.65 -7.78
N TYR A 119 -16.67 1.33 -6.64
CA TYR A 119 -16.00 2.25 -5.74
C TYR A 119 -14.76 2.89 -6.38
N ALA A 120 -13.89 2.08 -7.00
CA ALA A 120 -12.72 2.56 -7.72
C ALA A 120 -13.08 3.49 -8.89
N ASN A 121 -14.11 3.16 -9.65
CA ASN A 121 -14.56 3.99 -10.78
C ASN A 121 -15.13 5.34 -10.33
N LYS A 122 -15.54 5.47 -9.06
CA LYS A 122 -15.98 6.73 -8.44
C LYS A 122 -14.82 7.52 -7.82
N GLY A 123 -13.57 7.05 -7.96
CA GLY A 123 -12.39 7.70 -7.41
C GLY A 123 -11.97 7.19 -6.03
N GLY A 124 -12.62 6.13 -5.50
CA GLY A 124 -12.24 5.50 -4.24
C GLY A 124 -10.86 4.83 -4.31
N TYR A 125 -10.15 4.76 -3.19
CA TYR A 125 -8.77 4.28 -3.16
C TYR A 125 -8.68 2.76 -2.95
N LEU A 126 -7.83 2.10 -3.76
CA LEU A 126 -7.57 0.66 -3.69
C LEU A 126 -6.07 0.36 -3.67
N LEU A 127 -5.64 -0.61 -2.86
CA LEU A 127 -4.31 -1.24 -2.97
C LEU A 127 -4.44 -2.75 -3.13
N GLY A 128 -3.88 -3.31 -4.19
CA GLY A 128 -3.72 -4.75 -4.38
C GLY A 128 -2.29 -5.20 -4.14
N ILE A 129 -2.10 -6.14 -3.21
CA ILE A 129 -0.78 -6.67 -2.84
C ILE A 129 -0.66 -8.12 -3.29
N CYS A 130 0.39 -8.46 -4.04
CA CYS A 130 0.65 -9.80 -4.57
C CYS A 130 -0.57 -10.38 -5.32
N ASN A 131 -1.32 -11.28 -4.70
CA ASN A 131 -2.57 -11.80 -5.28
C ASN A 131 -3.64 -10.74 -5.49
N GLY A 132 -3.71 -9.72 -4.64
CA GLY A 132 -4.54 -8.55 -4.86
C GLY A 132 -4.19 -7.82 -6.15
N PHE A 133 -2.90 -7.67 -6.49
CA PHE A 133 -2.48 -7.04 -7.75
C PHE A 133 -2.91 -7.88 -8.96
N GLN A 134 -2.79 -9.20 -8.88
CA GLN A 134 -3.31 -10.12 -9.91
C GLN A 134 -4.81 -9.92 -10.11
N ILE A 135 -5.59 -9.87 -9.03
CA ILE A 135 -7.04 -9.59 -9.10
C ILE A 135 -7.33 -8.25 -9.77
N LEU A 136 -6.57 -7.19 -9.45
CA LEU A 136 -6.75 -5.87 -10.08
C LEU A 136 -6.48 -5.89 -11.59
N THR A 137 -5.43 -6.59 -12.03
CA THR A 137 -5.14 -6.75 -13.47
C THR A 137 -6.24 -7.54 -14.18
N GLU A 138 -6.72 -8.63 -13.56
CA GLU A 138 -7.82 -9.45 -14.08
C GLU A 138 -9.16 -8.70 -14.13
N ALA A 139 -9.38 -7.78 -13.20
CA ALA A 139 -10.54 -6.89 -13.18
C ALA A 139 -10.42 -5.72 -14.16
N GLY A 140 -9.25 -5.51 -14.78
CA GLY A 140 -8.99 -4.38 -15.67
C GLY A 140 -8.90 -3.03 -14.97
N LEU A 141 -8.65 -3.02 -13.65
CA LEU A 141 -8.56 -1.80 -12.85
C LEU A 141 -7.18 -1.13 -12.94
N VAL A 142 -6.15 -1.89 -13.30
CA VAL A 142 -4.78 -1.42 -13.56
C VAL A 142 -4.27 -2.03 -14.87
N PRO A 143 -3.35 -1.35 -15.59
CA PRO A 143 -2.86 -1.84 -16.88
C PRO A 143 -1.92 -3.04 -16.73
N GLY A 144 -1.83 -3.83 -17.79
CA GLY A 144 -0.93 -4.99 -17.90
C GLY A 144 -1.50 -6.27 -17.34
N ALA A 145 -0.66 -7.29 -17.26
CA ALA A 145 -0.97 -8.61 -16.75
C ALA A 145 0.22 -9.18 -15.96
N LEU A 146 -0.05 -10.15 -15.09
CA LEU A 146 0.98 -10.89 -14.36
C LEU A 146 1.04 -12.32 -14.90
N LEU A 147 2.24 -12.70 -15.35
CA LEU A 147 2.53 -14.01 -15.91
C LEU A 147 3.31 -14.85 -14.92
N HIS A 148 3.47 -16.14 -15.25
CA HIS A 148 4.43 -16.99 -14.57
C HIS A 148 5.82 -16.35 -14.57
N ASN A 149 6.51 -16.47 -13.43
CA ASN A 149 7.92 -16.08 -13.34
C ASN A 149 8.71 -16.72 -14.48
N GLU A 150 9.69 -16.02 -15.05
CA GLU A 150 10.46 -16.49 -16.20
C GLU A 150 11.04 -17.92 -15.99
N LYS A 151 11.53 -18.19 -14.77
CA LYS A 151 12.09 -19.49 -14.37
C LYS A 151 11.03 -20.51 -13.91
N ARG A 152 9.75 -20.16 -13.92
CA ARG A 152 8.59 -20.98 -13.50
C ARG A 152 8.73 -21.59 -12.10
N LYS A 153 9.40 -20.87 -11.19
CA LYS A 153 9.57 -21.27 -9.79
C LYS A 153 8.94 -20.23 -8.88
N PHE A 154 8.41 -20.70 -7.75
CA PHE A 154 8.02 -19.83 -6.65
C PHE A 154 9.25 -19.13 -6.08
N ILE A 155 9.16 -17.83 -5.86
CA ILE A 155 10.23 -17.01 -5.29
C ILE A 155 9.78 -16.52 -3.92
N CYS A 156 10.55 -16.85 -2.89
CA CYS A 156 10.39 -16.35 -1.53
C CYS A 156 11.71 -15.75 -1.05
N LYS A 157 11.88 -14.42 -1.13
CA LYS A 157 13.10 -13.74 -0.70
C LYS A 157 12.85 -12.25 -0.45
N ASN A 158 13.76 -11.60 0.26
CA ASN A 158 13.81 -10.14 0.28
C ASN A 158 14.35 -9.62 -1.06
N VAL A 159 13.72 -8.58 -1.60
CA VAL A 159 14.16 -7.87 -2.80
C VAL A 159 14.26 -6.38 -2.51
N TYR A 160 15.03 -5.67 -3.33
CA TYR A 160 15.13 -4.22 -3.25
C TYR A 160 14.22 -3.59 -4.30
N LEU A 161 13.51 -2.54 -3.90
CA LEU A 161 12.63 -1.74 -4.73
C LEU A 161 13.13 -0.30 -4.74
N LYS A 162 13.13 0.29 -5.93
CA LYS A 162 13.28 1.72 -6.11
C LYS A 162 11.90 2.32 -6.32
N THR A 163 11.57 3.34 -5.52
CA THR A 163 10.40 4.17 -5.77
C THR A 163 10.63 4.99 -7.04
N ALA A 164 9.77 4.80 -8.05
CA ALA A 164 9.92 5.44 -9.35
C ALA A 164 9.36 6.87 -9.38
N THR A 165 8.36 7.16 -8.54
CA THR A 165 7.69 8.47 -8.45
C THR A 165 7.15 8.70 -7.06
N ASN A 166 7.16 9.95 -6.59
CA ASN A 166 6.49 10.39 -5.36
C ASN A 166 5.07 10.94 -5.63
N ASN A 167 4.64 10.96 -6.90
CA ASN A 167 3.36 11.50 -7.32
C ASN A 167 2.20 10.51 -7.07
N SER A 168 2.20 9.74 -5.99
CA SER A 168 1.09 8.83 -5.69
C SER A 168 0.81 8.78 -4.20
N LEU A 169 -0.43 8.44 -3.85
CA LEU A 169 -0.85 8.35 -2.46
C LEU A 169 0.04 7.39 -1.65
N ILE A 170 0.49 6.28 -2.25
CA ILE A 170 1.27 5.24 -1.55
C ILE A 170 2.79 5.46 -1.63
N THR A 171 3.26 6.47 -2.36
CA THR A 171 4.69 6.76 -2.54
C THR A 171 5.09 8.18 -2.14
N SER A 172 4.15 9.00 -1.66
CA SER A 172 4.35 10.43 -1.42
C SER A 172 5.40 10.74 -0.35
N GLN A 173 5.64 9.84 0.60
CA GLN A 173 6.63 9.99 1.67
C GLN A 173 7.89 9.15 1.46
N LEU A 174 8.00 8.44 0.33
CA LEU A 174 9.13 7.55 0.07
C LEU A 174 10.28 8.29 -0.61
N ASP A 175 11.52 7.96 -0.22
CA ASP A 175 12.71 8.46 -0.90
C ASP A 175 12.90 7.74 -2.26
N THR A 176 12.93 8.51 -3.34
CA THR A 176 13.14 7.99 -4.70
C THR A 176 14.61 7.64 -5.01
N HIS A 177 15.53 8.01 -4.13
CA HIS A 177 16.96 7.74 -4.27
C HIS A 177 17.44 6.55 -3.42
N ALA A 178 16.64 6.08 -2.47
CA ALA A 178 16.96 4.93 -1.63
C ALA A 178 16.28 3.64 -2.12
N ALA A 179 16.90 2.51 -1.80
CA ALA A 179 16.32 1.20 -2.02
C ALA A 179 15.51 0.77 -0.79
N LEU A 180 14.30 0.28 -1.01
CA LEU A 180 13.45 -0.32 0.02
C LEU A 180 13.59 -1.84 -0.04
N LYS A 181 13.90 -2.48 1.08
CA LYS A 181 14.00 -3.94 1.18
C LYS A 181 12.64 -4.53 1.54
N ILE A 182 11.93 -5.10 0.58
CA ILE A 182 10.58 -5.65 0.79
C ILE A 182 10.54 -7.16 0.49
N PRO A 183 9.88 -7.99 1.32
CA PRO A 183 9.67 -9.40 1.04
C PRO A 183 8.87 -9.63 -0.25
N LEU A 184 9.22 -10.70 -0.98
CA LEU A 184 8.54 -11.16 -2.18
C LEU A 184 8.16 -12.63 -2.00
N ALA A 185 6.94 -13.02 -2.37
CA ALA A 185 6.44 -14.39 -2.23
C ALA A 185 5.41 -14.74 -3.34
N HIS A 186 5.85 -15.16 -4.52
CA HIS A 186 4.93 -15.50 -5.62
C HIS A 186 5.50 -16.47 -6.68
N GLY A 187 4.60 -17.16 -7.40
CA GLY A 187 4.91 -17.94 -8.61
C GLY A 187 4.55 -17.24 -9.92
N GLU A 188 3.63 -16.27 -9.88
CA GLU A 188 3.07 -15.57 -11.04
C GLU A 188 3.13 -14.04 -10.86
N GLY A 189 4.33 -13.47 -10.85
CA GLY A 189 4.49 -12.01 -10.64
C GLY A 189 5.28 -11.31 -11.73
N ASN A 190 5.48 -11.97 -12.87
CA ASN A 190 6.17 -11.39 -14.01
C ASN A 190 5.25 -10.39 -14.70
N TYR A 191 5.47 -9.09 -14.49
CA TYR A 191 4.69 -8.03 -15.09
C TYR A 191 4.92 -7.93 -16.59
N PHE A 192 3.83 -7.97 -17.35
CA PHE A 192 3.84 -7.87 -18.80
C PHE A 192 2.85 -6.81 -19.29
N ALA A 193 3.31 -6.00 -20.22
CA ALA A 193 2.49 -5.12 -21.04
C ALA A 193 3.17 -4.98 -22.41
N ASN A 194 2.39 -4.72 -23.47
CA ASN A 194 2.97 -4.47 -24.80
C ASN A 194 3.68 -3.11 -24.84
N SER A 195 4.49 -2.86 -25.88
CA SER A 195 5.29 -1.64 -26.01
C SER A 195 4.48 -0.35 -25.95
N ASP A 196 3.29 -0.34 -26.55
CA ASP A 196 2.44 0.85 -26.60
C ASP A 196 1.85 1.17 -25.21
N THR A 197 1.42 0.13 -24.48
CA THR A 197 0.96 0.25 -23.09
C THR A 197 2.09 0.66 -22.16
N LEU A 198 3.29 0.08 -22.27
CA LEU A 198 4.45 0.49 -21.48
C LEU A 198 4.80 1.96 -21.74
N LYS A 199 4.76 2.39 -23.00
CA LYS A 199 4.99 3.78 -23.35
C LYS A 199 3.93 4.70 -22.73
N ASP A 200 2.64 4.40 -22.91
CA ASP A 200 1.55 5.20 -22.32
C ASP A 200 1.66 5.28 -20.80
N MET A 201 1.97 4.17 -20.13
CA MET A 201 2.15 4.15 -18.68
C MET A 201 3.33 5.01 -18.21
N ASN A 202 4.47 4.95 -18.91
CA ASN A 202 5.62 5.78 -18.59
C ASN A 202 5.33 7.27 -18.84
N ASP A 203 4.65 7.61 -19.95
CA ASP A 203 4.24 8.98 -20.29
C ASP A 203 3.29 9.58 -19.22
N HIS A 204 2.48 8.74 -18.56
CA HIS A 204 1.54 9.14 -17.52
C HIS A 204 2.03 8.86 -16.08
N ASP A 205 3.32 8.55 -15.91
CA ASP A 205 3.96 8.35 -14.61
C ASP A 205 3.27 7.25 -13.76
N GLN A 206 2.81 6.16 -14.39
CA GLN A 206 2.02 5.11 -13.75
C GLN A 206 2.84 3.99 -13.11
N VAL A 207 4.16 4.01 -13.23
CA VAL A 207 5.04 3.04 -12.58
C VAL A 207 5.42 3.55 -11.20
N LEU A 208 5.11 2.77 -10.15
CA LEU A 208 5.35 3.17 -8.76
C LEU A 208 6.66 2.59 -8.22
N PHE A 209 6.94 1.33 -8.55
CA PHE A 209 8.09 0.61 -8.04
C PHE A 209 8.78 -0.18 -9.15
N ARG A 210 10.12 -0.15 -9.12
CA ARG A 210 10.96 -1.01 -9.96
C ARG A 210 11.90 -1.84 -9.09
N TYR A 211 12.12 -3.11 -9.46
CA TYR A 211 13.17 -3.92 -8.85
C TYR A 211 14.54 -3.28 -9.11
N CYS A 212 15.36 -3.22 -8.07
CA CYS A 212 16.70 -2.65 -8.10
C CYS A 212 17.65 -3.49 -7.23
N ASP A 213 18.93 -3.13 -7.22
CA ASP A 213 19.87 -3.61 -6.22
C ASP A 213 19.84 -2.76 -4.93
N GLU A 214 20.67 -3.11 -3.95
CA GLU A 214 20.77 -2.41 -2.66
C GLU A 214 21.21 -0.94 -2.77
N ASN A 215 21.81 -0.54 -3.90
CA ASN A 215 22.24 0.83 -4.17
C ASN A 215 21.21 1.60 -5.02
N ALA A 216 19.98 1.09 -5.13
CA ALA A 216 18.90 1.64 -5.95
C ALA A 216 19.24 1.74 -7.45
N ALA A 217 20.15 0.89 -7.95
CA ALA A 217 20.41 0.76 -9.37
C ALA A 217 19.48 -0.28 -10.00
N ILE A 218 18.85 0.08 -11.11
CA ILE A 218 17.94 -0.81 -11.84
C ILE A 218 18.78 -1.62 -12.84
N THR A 219 18.91 -2.91 -12.59
CA THR A 219 19.70 -3.84 -13.41
C THR A 219 18.87 -5.08 -13.73
N ASN A 220 19.24 -5.80 -14.79
CA ASN A 220 18.55 -7.05 -15.14
C ASN A 220 18.70 -8.14 -14.06
N ASP A 221 19.83 -8.17 -13.35
CA ASP A 221 20.10 -9.15 -12.29
C ASP A 221 19.25 -8.91 -11.04
N ALA A 222 18.84 -7.66 -10.79
CA ALA A 222 17.91 -7.31 -9.72
C ALA A 222 16.50 -7.84 -9.98
N ASN A 223 16.13 -8.12 -11.24
CA ASN A 223 14.82 -8.62 -11.62
C ASN A 223 14.62 -10.07 -11.17
N PRO A 224 13.75 -10.35 -10.19
CA PRO A 224 13.61 -11.70 -9.68
C PRO A 224 12.79 -12.59 -10.61
N ASN A 225 11.85 -12.01 -11.36
CA ASN A 225 10.73 -12.74 -11.97
C ASN A 225 10.60 -12.53 -13.49
N GLY A 226 11.37 -11.62 -14.07
CA GLY A 226 11.37 -11.31 -15.50
C GLY A 226 10.46 -10.16 -15.90
N SER A 227 9.91 -9.39 -14.95
CA SER A 227 9.01 -8.27 -15.21
C SER A 227 9.57 -7.28 -16.24
N ALA A 228 8.73 -6.87 -17.19
CA ALA A 228 9.05 -5.82 -18.14
C ALA A 228 9.53 -4.55 -17.42
N GLU A 229 10.64 -3.99 -17.89
CA GLU A 229 11.30 -2.80 -17.31
C GLU A 229 11.55 -2.87 -15.79
N ASN A 230 11.70 -4.06 -15.22
CA ASN A 230 11.81 -4.27 -13.77
C ASN A 230 10.58 -3.82 -12.97
N ILE A 231 9.40 -3.69 -13.57
CA ILE A 231 8.19 -3.19 -12.87
C ILE A 231 7.78 -4.16 -11.75
N ALA A 232 7.64 -3.61 -10.55
CA ALA A 232 7.19 -4.30 -9.34
C ALA A 232 5.83 -3.81 -8.84
N GLY A 233 5.40 -2.61 -9.26
CA GLY A 233 4.10 -2.04 -8.93
C GLY A 233 3.73 -0.82 -9.78
N VAL A 234 2.44 -0.61 -9.97
CA VAL A 234 1.85 0.35 -10.91
C VAL A 234 0.57 0.98 -10.33
N CYS A 235 0.09 2.07 -10.93
CA CYS A 235 -1.23 2.63 -10.68
C CYS A 235 -2.08 2.75 -11.95
N ASN A 236 -3.38 2.97 -11.78
CA ASN A 236 -4.27 3.34 -12.87
C ASN A 236 -4.10 4.81 -13.28
N ARG A 237 -4.69 5.21 -14.41
CA ARG A 237 -4.55 6.56 -14.96
C ARG A 237 -5.13 7.66 -14.06
N SER A 238 -6.17 7.33 -13.29
CA SER A 238 -6.77 8.22 -12.29
C SER A 238 -5.99 8.26 -10.96
N ARG A 239 -4.94 7.44 -10.83
CA ARG A 239 -4.04 7.34 -9.67
C ARG A 239 -4.74 7.07 -8.33
N ASN A 240 -5.84 6.32 -8.35
CA ASN A 240 -6.57 5.89 -7.15
C ASN A 240 -6.53 4.37 -6.92
N VAL A 241 -6.09 3.59 -7.92
CA VAL A 241 -5.90 2.14 -7.79
C VAL A 241 -4.43 1.83 -7.93
N PHE A 242 -3.87 1.13 -6.95
CA PHE A 242 -2.47 0.77 -6.86
C PHE A 242 -2.30 -0.74 -6.79
N GLY A 243 -1.32 -1.29 -7.50
CA GLY A 243 -0.99 -2.71 -7.48
C GLY A 243 0.51 -2.91 -7.29
N MET A 244 0.92 -3.86 -6.45
CA MET A 244 2.32 -4.24 -6.28
C MET A 244 2.49 -5.72 -5.93
N MET A 245 3.59 -6.32 -6.40
CA MET A 245 3.91 -7.74 -6.10
C MET A 245 4.59 -7.98 -4.75
N PRO A 246 5.56 -7.15 -4.31
CA PRO A 246 6.17 -7.29 -2.99
C PRO A 246 5.16 -7.06 -1.86
N HIS A 247 5.45 -7.61 -0.67
CA HIS A 247 4.59 -7.60 0.52
C HIS A 247 5.06 -6.55 1.54
N PRO A 248 4.63 -5.28 1.44
CA PRO A 248 5.04 -4.24 2.38
C PRO A 248 4.57 -4.51 3.81
N GLU A 249 3.45 -5.20 3.99
CA GLU A 249 2.91 -5.60 5.29
C GLU A 249 3.88 -6.48 6.07
N ARG A 250 4.71 -7.28 5.37
CA ARG A 250 5.73 -8.16 5.97
C ARG A 250 7.05 -7.45 6.29
N ALA A 251 7.13 -6.15 5.98
CA ALA A 251 8.26 -5.27 6.27
C ALA A 251 7.79 -4.02 7.01
N SER A 252 6.81 -4.16 7.91
CA SER A 252 6.19 -3.03 8.61
C SER A 252 6.28 -3.13 10.14
N ASP A 253 6.96 -4.14 10.69
CA ASP A 253 7.12 -4.32 12.13
C ASP A 253 8.59 -4.51 12.51
N SER A 254 9.05 -3.71 13.47
CA SER A 254 10.37 -3.83 14.08
C SER A 254 10.69 -5.24 14.61
N LEU A 255 9.69 -6.00 15.08
CA LEU A 255 9.86 -7.37 15.55
C LEU A 255 10.26 -8.34 14.42
N LEU A 256 9.93 -8.01 13.18
CA LEU A 256 10.34 -8.75 11.98
C LEU A 256 11.73 -8.32 11.47
N GLY A 257 12.35 -7.32 12.13
CA GLY A 257 13.68 -6.80 11.77
C GLY A 257 13.69 -5.99 10.47
N ASN A 258 12.53 -5.56 9.98
CA ASN A 258 12.40 -4.77 8.75
C ASN A 258 11.16 -3.87 8.81
N GLN A 259 11.35 -2.58 8.53
CA GLN A 259 10.30 -1.55 8.56
C GLN A 259 10.21 -0.74 7.26
N ASP A 260 10.95 -1.13 6.20
CA ASP A 260 11.00 -0.38 4.94
C ASP A 260 9.62 -0.30 4.24
N GLY A 261 8.74 -1.26 4.51
CA GLY A 261 7.37 -1.30 3.98
C GLY A 261 6.40 -0.36 4.71
N LEU A 262 6.73 0.07 5.94
CA LEU A 262 5.83 0.91 6.74
C LEU A 262 5.55 2.26 6.08
N GLY A 263 6.56 2.84 5.42
CA GLY A 263 6.45 4.13 4.74
C GLY A 263 5.38 4.16 3.63
N ILE A 264 5.05 3.00 3.04
CA ILE A 264 3.98 2.88 2.04
C ILE A 264 2.62 3.13 2.70
N PHE A 265 2.39 2.55 3.89
CA PHE A 265 1.16 2.76 4.64
C PHE A 265 1.09 4.15 5.27
N GLU A 266 2.22 4.68 5.77
CA GLU A 266 2.29 6.06 6.29
C GLU A 266 2.02 7.11 5.21
N SER A 267 2.41 6.85 3.95
CA SER A 267 2.10 7.73 2.81
C SER A 267 0.59 7.88 2.60
N ILE A 268 -0.18 6.80 2.80
CA ILE A 268 -1.65 6.80 2.69
C ILE A 268 -2.26 7.76 3.72
N LEU A 269 -1.81 7.67 4.97
CA LEU A 269 -2.37 8.45 6.07
C LEU A 269 -2.02 9.94 5.97
N ASN A 270 -0.81 10.28 5.52
CA ASN A 270 -0.34 11.66 5.49
C ASN A 270 -0.99 12.52 4.39
N THR A 271 -1.54 11.92 3.34
CA THR A 271 -2.06 12.66 2.18
C THR A 271 -3.58 12.87 2.24
N VAL A 272 -4.28 12.14 3.12
CA VAL A 272 -5.75 12.21 3.25
C VAL A 272 -6.20 12.93 4.55
N ALA A 273 -5.23 13.32 5.40
CA ALA A 273 -5.45 14.10 6.62
C ALA A 273 -5.53 15.62 6.39
#